data_AF-A0A1A7XQ29-F1
#
_entry.id   AF-A0A1A7XQ29-F1
#
_cell.length_a   1.000
_cell.length_b   1.000
_cell.length_c   1.000
_cell.angle_alpha   90.00
_cell.angle_beta   90.00
_cell.angle_gamma   90.00
#
_symmetry.space_group_name_H-M   'P 1'
#
loop_
_entity.id
_entity.type
_entity.pdbx_description
1 polymer ?
#
loop_
_entity_poly.entity_id
_entity_poly.type
_entity_poly.pdbx_seq_one_letter_code
_entity_poly.pdbx_strand_id
1 'polypeptide(L)'
;NCCFLSLTLVDEFQKPFWCVSSPVYTVPVLREDYGSDNYLLLFQQPDGGVSMQLVWLEEQNQFLLIDLTISIPVHKINRCFSRTY
;
A
#
# COMPACT_ATOMS: atom_id res chain seq x y z
N ASN A 1 10.46 -10.31 -6.28
CA ASN A 1 9.19 -11.03 -6.48
C ASN A 1 8.21 -10.08 -7.18
N CYS A 2 7.46 -10.55 -8.17
CA CYS A 2 6.39 -9.74 -8.79
C CYS A 2 5.06 -10.18 -8.18
N CYS A 3 4.31 -9.24 -7.63
CA CYS A 3 3.02 -9.48 -7.00
C CYS A 3 1.97 -8.58 -7.63
N PHE A 4 0.71 -9.00 -7.59
CA PHE A 4 -0.39 -8.17 -8.06
C PHE A 4 -1.02 -7.44 -6.88
N LEU A 5 -0.99 -6.11 -6.89
CA LEU A 5 -1.66 -5.28 -5.90
C LEU A 5 -3.08 -4.97 -6.37
N SER A 6 -4.06 -5.32 -5.55
CA SER A 6 -5.44 -4.86 -5.70
C SER A 6 -5.87 -4.17 -4.40
N LEU A 7 -6.04 -2.85 -4.45
CA LEU A 7 -6.41 -2.03 -3.30
C LEU A 7 -7.60 -1.14 -3.66
N THR A 8 -8.60 -1.08 -2.78
CA THR A 8 -9.72 -0.16 -2.88
C THR A 8 -9.85 0.62 -1.59
N LEU A 9 -9.62 1.93 -1.67
CA LEU A 9 -9.92 2.88 -0.60
C LEU A 9 -11.38 3.30 -0.75
N VAL A 10 -12.15 3.18 0.32
CA VAL A 10 -13.58 3.53 0.38
C VAL A 10 -13.82 4.73 1.28
N ASP A 11 -14.90 5.46 1.04
CA ASP A 11 -15.40 6.49 1.95
C ASP A 11 -16.22 5.88 3.11
N GLU A 12 -16.71 6.75 4.01
CA GLU A 12 -17.56 6.38 5.15
C GLU A 12 -18.90 5.75 4.76
N PHE A 13 -19.34 5.91 3.50
CA PHE A 13 -20.55 5.32 2.94
C PHE A 13 -20.27 4.05 2.11
N GLN A 14 -19.07 3.48 2.25
CA GLN A 14 -18.57 2.33 1.47
C GLN A 14 -18.54 2.55 -0.04
N LYS A 15 -18.48 3.80 -0.51
CA LYS A 15 -18.32 4.09 -1.93
C LYS A 15 -16.83 4.06 -2.29
N PRO A 16 -16.45 3.49 -3.45
CA PRO A 16 -15.07 3.50 -3.90
C PRO A 16 -14.57 4.94 -4.09
N PHE A 17 -13.56 5.33 -3.32
CA PHE A 17 -12.86 6.60 -3.45
C PHE A 17 -11.64 6.48 -4.37
N TRP A 18 -10.87 5.41 -4.22
CA TRP A 18 -9.70 5.15 -5.06
C TRP A 18 -9.44 3.66 -5.23
N CYS A 19 -9.37 3.20 -6.47
CA CYS A 19 -9.06 1.82 -6.81
C CYS A 19 -7.71 1.74 -7.52
N VAL A 20 -6.88 0.79 -7.10
CA VAL A 20 -5.59 0.46 -7.70
C VAL A 20 -5.57 -1.01 -8.02
N SER A 21 -5.20 -1.34 -9.25
CA SER A 21 -4.99 -2.71 -9.70
C SER A 21 -3.77 -2.73 -10.63
N SER A 22 -2.62 -3.16 -10.12
CA SER A 22 -1.36 -3.06 -10.84
C SER A 22 -0.36 -4.14 -10.39
N PRO A 23 0.48 -4.65 -11.31
CA PRO A 23 1.67 -5.36 -10.90
C PRO A 23 2.59 -4.42 -10.10
N VAL A 24 3.20 -4.98 -9.06
CA VAL A 24 4.15 -4.29 -8.18
C VAL A 24 5.30 -5.23 -7.82
N TYR A 25 6.44 -4.64 -7.47
CA TYR A 25 7.59 -5.38 -7.01
C TYR A 25 7.70 -5.27 -5.49
N THR A 26 8.01 -6.40 -4.85
CA THR A 26 8.43 -6.44 -3.45
C THR A 26 9.95 -6.40 -3.37
N VAL A 27 10.47 -5.53 -2.51
CA VAL A 27 11.91 -5.38 -2.26
C VAL A 27 12.21 -5.78 -0.82
N PRO A 28 13.23 -6.62 -0.57
CA PRO A 28 13.63 -6.94 0.79
C PRO A 28 14.23 -5.70 1.47
N VAL A 29 13.91 -5.50 2.74
CA VAL A 29 14.53 -4.46 3.57
C VAL A 29 15.78 -5.06 4.20
N LEU A 30 16.94 -4.65 3.71
CA LEU A 30 18.21 -4.93 4.39
C LEU A 30 18.26 -4.10 5.66
N ARG A 31 17.76 -4.64 6.78
CA ARG A 31 18.15 -4.16 8.10
C ARG A 31 19.43 -4.87 8.52
N GLU A 32 20.36 -4.12 9.10
CA GLU A 32 21.61 -4.66 9.67
C GLU A 32 21.35 -5.62 10.86
N ASP A 33 20.12 -5.63 11.35
CA ASP A 33 19.68 -6.49 12.45
C ASP A 33 19.18 -7.84 11.92
N TYR A 34 20.04 -8.83 12.10
CA TYR A 34 19.83 -10.26 11.90
C TYR A 34 18.36 -10.71 12.11
N GLY A 35 17.71 -11.12 11.02
CA GLY A 35 16.69 -12.18 11.06
C GLY A 35 15.23 -11.79 10.91
N SER A 36 14.88 -10.55 10.55
CA SER A 36 13.50 -10.26 10.14
C SER A 36 13.42 -10.04 8.62
N ASP A 37 12.86 -11.03 7.94
CA ASP A 37 12.53 -11.03 6.51
C ASP A 37 11.43 -10.00 6.23
N ASN A 38 11.79 -8.72 6.36
CA ASN A 38 10.94 -7.59 6.04
C ASN A 38 10.99 -7.31 4.55
N TYR A 39 9.84 -7.05 3.96
CA TYR A 39 9.69 -6.65 2.57
C TYR A 39 8.92 -5.34 2.52
N LEU A 40 9.33 -4.47 1.60
CA LEU A 40 8.59 -3.27 1.24
C LEU A 40 7.94 -3.47 -0.12
N LEU A 41 6.70 -3.02 -0.23
CA LEU A 41 5.98 -2.88 -1.48
C LEU A 41 5.64 -1.41 -1.63
N LEU A 42 6.18 -0.80 -2.68
CA LEU A 42 5.98 0.61 -2.99
C LEU A 42 5.23 0.72 -4.31
N PHE A 43 4.17 1.50 -4.29
CA PHE A 43 3.39 1.86 -5.46
C PHE A 43 3.17 3.37 -5.46
N GLN A 44 3.51 4.03 -6.56
CA GLN A 44 3.38 5.48 -6.66
C GLN A 44 2.82 5.85 -8.03
N GLN A 45 1.81 6.71 -8.02
CA GLN A 45 1.16 7.29 -9.19
C GLN A 45 0.85 8.77 -8.93
N PRO A 46 0.56 9.56 -9.98
CA PRO A 46 0.15 10.95 -9.80
C PRO A 46 -1.05 11.13 -8.85
N ASP A 47 -1.96 10.15 -8.85
CA ASP A 47 -3.20 10.18 -8.09
C ASP A 47 -3.10 9.60 -6.66
N GLY A 48 -1.89 9.22 -6.23
CA GLY A 48 -1.62 8.71 -4.89
C GLY A 48 -0.50 7.68 -4.83
N GLY A 49 -0.12 7.34 -3.60
CA GLY A 49 0.90 6.34 -3.31
C GLY A 49 0.43 5.35 -2.25
N VAL A 50 1.00 4.15 -2.29
CA VAL A 50 0.80 3.07 -1.33
C VAL A 50 2.17 2.54 -0.95
N SER A 51 2.44 2.48 0.35
CA SER A 51 3.60 1.81 0.92
C SER A 51 3.09 0.74 1.87
N MET A 52 3.57 -0.48 1.70
CA MET A 52 3.27 -1.60 2.59
C MET A 52 4.56 -2.18 3.13
N GLN A 53 4.62 -2.40 4.44
CA GLN A 53 5.64 -3.22 5.07
C GLN A 53 5.06 -4.59 5.37
N LEU A 54 5.75 -5.60 4.88
CA LEU A 54 5.38 -7.01 4.98
C LEU A 54 6.47 -7.75 5.76
N VAL A 55 6.09 -8.77 6.51
CA VAL A 55 7.01 -9.76 7.07
C VAL A 55 6.71 -11.12 6.47
N TRP A 56 7.74 -11.86 6.09
CA TRP A 56 7.57 -13.26 5.70
C TRP A 56 7.44 -14.14 6.92
N LEU A 57 6.37 -14.92 6.98
CA LEU A 57 6.12 -15.90 8.04
C LEU A 57 6.37 -17.30 7.49
N GLU A 58 7.56 -17.85 7.78
CA GLU A 58 7.99 -19.15 7.24
C GLU A 58 7.02 -20.29 7.60
N GLU A 59 6.60 -20.36 8.86
CA GLU A 59 5.71 -21.42 9.36
C GLU A 59 4.35 -21.45 8.65
N GLN A 60 3.81 -20.29 8.28
CA GLN A 60 2.52 -20.18 7.61
C GLN A 60 2.66 -20.01 6.09
N ASN A 61 3.89 -19.93 5.57
CA ASN A 61 4.23 -19.73 4.16
C ASN A 61 3.46 -18.55 3.53
N GLN A 62 3.36 -17.43 4.26
CA GLN A 62 2.59 -16.26 3.85
C GLN A 62 3.26 -14.96 4.29
N PHE A 63 2.89 -13.85 3.64
CA PHE A 63 3.25 -12.51 4.10
C PHE A 63 2.21 -11.98 5.09
N LEU A 64 2.68 -11.37 6.17
CA LEU A 64 1.86 -10.57 7.07
C LEU A 64 2.10 -9.08 6.81
N LEU A 65 1.03 -8.33 6.60
CA LEU A 65 1.06 -6.87 6.52
C LEU A 65 1.17 -6.27 7.92
N ILE A 66 2.26 -5.52 8.16
CA ILE A 66 2.55 -4.90 9.46
C ILE A 66 2.44 -3.37 9.43
N ASP A 67 2.61 -2.75 8.27
CA ASP A 67 2.34 -1.33 8.06
C ASP A 67 1.70 -1.08 6.69
N LEU A 68 0.72 -0.20 6.65
CA LEU A 68 0.09 0.29 5.43
C LEU A 68 -0.03 1.80 5.50
N THR A 69 0.74 2.48 4.66
CA THR A 69 0.70 3.92 4.49
C THR A 69 0.11 4.27 3.13
N ILE A 70 -0.95 5.07 3.13
CA ILE A 70 -1.62 5.54 1.91
C ILE A 70 -1.47 7.06 1.82
N SER A 71 -0.93 7.54 0.70
CA SER A 71 -0.77 8.97 0.42
C SER A 71 -1.73 9.40 -0.68
N ILE A 72 -2.61 10.34 -0.39
CA ILE A 72 -3.60 10.86 -1.34
C ILE A 72 -3.36 12.35 -1.54
N PRO A 73 -3.30 12.85 -2.79
CA PRO A 73 -3.22 14.27 -3.05
C PRO A 73 -4.45 15.02 -2.56
N VAL A 74 -4.25 16.17 -1.91
CA VAL A 74 -5.35 17.00 -1.36
C VAL A 74 -6.36 17.40 -2.43
N HIS A 75 -5.90 17.69 -3.66
CA HIS A 75 -6.80 18.04 -4.77
C HIS A 75 -7.82 16.93 -5.10
N LYS A 76 -7.46 15.66 -4.88
CA LYS A 76 -8.36 14.51 -5.09
C LYS A 76 -9.41 14.41 -3.98
N ILE A 77 -9.00 14.66 -2.74
CA ILE A 77 -9.91 14.76 -1.59
C ILE A 77 -10.91 15.90 -1.82
N ASN A 78 -10.41 17.09 -2.17
CA ASN A 78 -11.22 18.27 -2.46
C ASN A 78 -12.24 18.00 -3.57
N ARG A 79 -11.83 17.34 -4.65
CA ARG A 79 -12.73 16.96 -5.76
C ARG A 79 -13.81 15.97 -5.34
N CYS A 80 -13.47 14.94 -4.57
CA CYS A 80 -14.43 13.90 -4.19
C CYS A 80 -15.45 14.39 -3.17
N PHE A 81 -15.02 15.19 -2.18
CA PHE A 81 -15.87 15.63 -1.07
C PHE A 81 -16.39 17.06 -1.23
N SER A 82 -16.12 17.71 -2.38
CA SER A 82 -16.47 19.10 -2.65
C SER A 82 -15.99 20.05 -1.54
N ARG A 83 -14.71 19.91 -1.17
CA ARG A 83 -14.04 20.69 -0.12
C ARG A 83 -12.91 21.54 -0.70
N THR A 84 -12.41 22.47 0.12
CA THR A 84 -11.19 23.27 -0.13
C THR A 84 -10.33 23.26 1.12
N TYR A 85 -9.72 22.10 1.40
CA TYR A 85 -8.60 21.96 2.32
C TYR A 85 -7.34 22.62 1.73
#